data_AF-T1GK93-F1
#
_entry.id   AF-T1GK93-F1
#
_cell.length_a   1.000
_cell.length_b   1.000
_cell.length_c   1.000
_cell.angle_alpha   90.00
_cell.angle_beta   90.00
_cell.angle_gamma   90.00
#
_symmetry.space_group_name_H-M   'P 1'
#
loop_
_entity.id
_entity.type
_entity.pdbx_description
1 polymer ?
#
loop_
_entity_poly.entity_id
_entity_poly.type
_entity_poly.pdbx_seq_one_letter_code
_entity_poly.pdbx_strand_id
1 'polypeptide(L)'
;MDIISISTHDEDEKSEGHSQNEKIRICLVGDSATCEKTKKAAYELNVPIIFSETGSEYLFDTEWKTYFVLTDFSGDIFNILSKSRQR
;
A
#
# COMPACT_ATOMS: atom_id res chain seq x y z
N MET A 1 33.31 -2.13 -36.50
CA MET A 1 34.13 -2.77 -35.46
C MET A 1 33.52 -2.44 -34.12
N ASP A 2 33.07 -3.48 -33.42
CA ASP A 2 32.77 -3.51 -32.00
C ASP A 2 33.99 -3.16 -31.14
N ILE A 3 33.78 -2.58 -29.94
CA ILE A 3 33.84 -3.28 -28.64
C ILE A 3 33.44 -2.28 -27.53
N ILE A 4 32.67 -2.83 -26.59
CA ILE A 4 31.98 -2.26 -25.43
C ILE A 4 32.91 -2.16 -24.21
N SER A 5 32.45 -1.40 -23.19
CA SER A 5 32.69 -1.58 -21.73
C SER A 5 33.79 -0.67 -21.15
N ILE A 6 33.66 -0.07 -19.94
CA ILE A 6 33.08 -0.65 -18.71
C ILE A 6 32.45 0.42 -17.78
N SER A 7 31.37 -0.04 -17.14
CA SER A 7 30.57 0.37 -15.98
C SER A 7 31.08 1.34 -14.90
N THR A 8 30.12 2.08 -14.36
CA THR A 8 29.72 2.02 -12.93
C THR A 8 28.17 2.04 -12.84
N HIS A 9 27.55 0.89 -12.58
CA HIS A 9 26.75 0.55 -11.37
C HIS A 9 25.55 1.50 -11.10
N ASP A 10 24.32 1.12 -11.49
CA ASP A 10 23.31 0.32 -10.72
C ASP A 10 22.68 1.13 -9.56
N GLU A 11 21.38 1.22 -9.30
CA GLU A 11 20.11 0.90 -9.96
C GLU A 11 19.04 1.77 -9.25
N ASP A 12 17.96 2.08 -9.97
CA ASP A 12 16.66 2.54 -9.47
C ASP A 12 16.61 3.76 -8.54
N GLU A 13 16.98 4.92 -9.05
CA GLU A 13 16.19 6.12 -8.75
C GLU A 13 14.84 5.95 -9.47
N LYS A 14 13.93 5.15 -8.89
CA LYS A 14 12.56 5.03 -9.36
C LYS A 14 11.92 6.40 -9.17
N SER A 15 12.12 7.26 -10.16
CA SER A 15 11.33 8.45 -10.40
C SER A 15 9.88 7.98 -10.40
N GLU A 16 9.17 8.17 -9.30
CA GLU A 16 7.74 8.02 -9.26
C GLU A 16 7.20 9.07 -10.21
N GLY A 17 6.98 8.65 -11.45
CA GLY A 17 6.23 9.40 -12.43
C GLY A 17 4.91 9.74 -11.78
N HIS A 18 4.76 11.00 -11.41
CA HIS A 18 3.56 11.59 -10.85
C HIS A 18 2.51 11.65 -11.97
N SER A 19 2.05 10.48 -12.40
CA SER A 19 1.17 10.29 -13.53
C SER A 19 -0.21 9.98 -13.03
N GLN A 20 -1.00 11.05 -12.93
CA GLN A 20 -2.47 11.07 -12.99
C GLN A 20 -3.23 10.55 -11.75
N ASN A 21 -3.62 11.49 -10.88
CA ASN A 21 -4.84 11.47 -10.04
C ASN A 21 -5.26 10.09 -9.50
N GLU A 22 -4.32 9.31 -8.95
CA GLU A 22 -4.62 8.00 -8.36
C GLU A 22 -5.54 8.22 -7.15
N LYS A 23 -6.73 7.59 -7.17
CA LYS A 23 -7.64 7.63 -6.04
C LYS A 23 -7.03 6.80 -4.91
N ILE A 24 -6.54 7.46 -3.87
CA ILE A 24 -5.91 6.82 -2.70
C ILE A 24 -6.93 6.71 -1.56
N ARG A 25 -6.89 5.60 -0.83
CA ARG A 25 -7.63 5.43 0.43
C ARG A 25 -6.87 4.56 1.42
N ILE A 26 -7.26 4.66 2.68
CA ILE A 26 -6.73 3.84 3.78
C ILE A 26 -7.79 2.85 4.23
N CYS A 27 -7.42 1.58 4.36
CA CYS A 27 -8.24 0.53 4.95
C CYS A 27 -7.67 0.16 6.32
N LEU A 28 -8.42 0.46 7.39
CA LEU A 28 -8.10 0.00 8.74
C LEU A 28 -8.66 -1.41 8.91
N VAL A 29 -7.76 -2.39 9.05
CA VAL A 29 -8.09 -3.81 9.13
C VAL A 29 -8.15 -4.30 10.58
N GLY A 30 -9.23 -5.00 10.94
CA GLY A 30 -9.40 -5.65 12.24
C GLY A 30 -9.19 -4.68 13.41
N ASP A 31 -8.32 -5.05 14.35
CA ASP A 31 -8.06 -4.27 15.56
C ASP A 31 -7.48 -2.87 15.30
N SER A 32 -6.93 -2.61 14.12
CA SER A 32 -6.45 -1.26 13.79
C SER A 32 -7.60 -0.24 13.71
N ALA A 33 -8.82 -0.69 13.41
CA ALA A 33 -10.03 0.13 13.42
C ALA A 33 -10.46 0.57 14.82
N THR A 34 -10.11 -0.20 15.86
CA THR A 34 -10.48 0.11 17.25
C THR A 34 -9.45 1.04 17.90
N CYS A 35 -8.20 1.03 17.44
CA CYS A 35 -7.12 1.89 17.92
C CYS A 35 -7.38 3.38 17.63
N GLU A 36 -7.62 4.18 18.68
CA GLU A 36 -7.89 5.62 18.59
C GLU A 36 -6.71 6.40 17.99
N LYS A 37 -5.47 6.05 18.38
CA LYS A 37 -4.25 6.68 17.85
C LYS A 37 -4.11 6.47 16.35
N THR A 38 -4.38 5.25 15.88
CA THR A 38 -4.34 4.90 14.45
C THR A 38 -5.40 5.65 13.66
N LYS A 39 -6.65 5.68 14.16
CA LYS A 39 -7.73 6.45 13.52
C LYS A 39 -7.38 7.93 13.40
N LYS A 40 -6.91 8.54 14.49
CA LYS A 40 -6.54 9.96 14.50
C LYS A 40 -5.46 10.26 13.44
N ALA A 41 -4.39 9.46 13.41
CA ALA A 41 -3.33 9.61 12.41
C ALA A 41 -3.85 9.42 10.97
N ALA A 42 -4.75 8.46 10.75
CA ALA A 42 -5.35 8.25 9.44
C ALA A 42 -6.22 9.45 8.99
N TYR A 43 -6.99 10.05 9.90
CA TYR A 43 -7.81 11.23 9.58
C TYR A 43 -6.96 12.46 9.24
N GLU A 44 -5.76 12.59 9.81
CA GLU A 44 -4.83 13.68 9.51
C GLU A 44 -4.26 13.61 8.08
N LEU A 45 -4.31 12.45 7.41
CA LEU A 45 -3.81 12.24 6.05
C LEU A 45 -4.75 12.77 4.95
N ASN A 46 -5.95 13.24 5.32
CA ASN A 46 -6.94 13.85 4.41
C ASN A 46 -7.28 12.98 3.18
N VAL A 47 -7.28 11.65 3.35
CA VAL A 47 -7.72 10.66 2.36
C VAL A 47 -8.93 9.88 2.89
N PRO A 48 -9.77 9.30 2.02
CA PRO A 48 -10.86 8.43 2.45
C PRO A 48 -10.36 7.27 3.32
N ILE A 49 -11.10 7.00 4.39
CA ILE A 49 -10.83 5.89 5.31
C ILE A 49 -12.01 4.92 5.27
N ILE A 50 -11.69 3.65 5.11
CA ILE A 50 -12.64 2.54 5.18
C ILE A 50 -12.19 1.55 6.26
N PHE A 51 -13.13 0.76 6.74
CA PHE A 51 -12.91 -0.21 7.80
C PHE A 51 -13.32 -1.58 7.28
N SER A 52 -12.49 -2.59 7.53
CA SER A 52 -12.81 -3.98 7.21
C SER A 52 -12.24 -4.92 8.27
N GLU A 53 -12.88 -6.06 8.46
CA GLU A 53 -12.36 -7.10 9.36
C GLU A 53 -11.08 -7.74 8.80
N THR A 54 -11.02 -7.97 7.48
CA THR A 54 -9.92 -8.68 6.82
C THR A 54 -9.22 -7.88 5.72
N GLY A 55 -9.87 -6.84 5.19
CA GLY A 55 -9.42 -6.05 4.04
C GLY A 55 -9.46 -6.79 2.70
N SER A 56 -9.83 -8.08 2.68
CA SER A 56 -9.76 -8.93 1.49
C SER A 56 -10.70 -8.47 0.37
N GLU A 57 -11.78 -7.77 0.70
CA GLU A 57 -12.72 -7.26 -0.30
C GLU A 57 -12.13 -6.16 -1.20
N TYR A 58 -11.00 -5.58 -0.81
CA TYR A 58 -10.38 -4.45 -1.53
C TYR A 58 -9.09 -4.83 -2.26
N LEU A 59 -8.68 -6.10 -2.24
CA LEU A 59 -7.43 -6.54 -2.82
C LEU A 59 -7.36 -6.41 -4.35
N PHE A 60 -8.50 -6.53 -5.00
CA PHE A 60 -8.64 -6.48 -6.46
C PHE A 60 -9.35 -5.21 -6.93
N ASP A 61 -9.50 -4.21 -6.04
CA ASP A 61 -10.04 -2.91 -6.42
C ASP A 61 -9.01 -2.18 -7.31
N THR A 62 -9.31 -2.05 -8.59
CA THR A 62 -8.45 -1.34 -9.55
C THR A 62 -8.78 0.15 -9.66
N GLU A 63 -9.85 0.61 -9.01
CA GLU A 63 -10.22 2.02 -8.99
C GLU A 63 -9.44 2.76 -7.91
N TRP A 64 -9.14 2.09 -6.79
CA TRP A 64 -8.50 2.69 -5.63
C TRP A 64 -7.18 2.02 -5.26
N LYS A 65 -6.13 2.85 -5.11
CA LYS A 65 -4.91 2.44 -4.41
C LYS A 65 -5.20 2.37 -2.92
N THR A 66 -5.26 1.15 -2.38
CA THR A 66 -5.67 0.92 -0.99
C THR A 66 -4.46 0.63 -0.12
N TYR A 67 -4.22 1.48 0.88
CA TYR A 67 -3.21 1.26 1.90
C TYR A 67 -3.84 0.53 3.09
N PHE A 68 -3.39 -0.69 3.36
CA PHE A 68 -3.88 -1.49 4.49
C PHE A 68 -3.07 -1.21 5.74
N VAL A 69 -3.75 -0.90 6.83
CA VAL A 69 -3.15 -0.72 8.15
C VAL A 69 -3.54 -1.90 9.02
N LEU A 70 -2.53 -2.56 9.58
CA LEU A 70 -2.68 -3.68 10.50
C LEU A 70 -2.01 -3.32 11.83
N THR A 71 -2.50 -3.92 12.91
CA THR A 71 -1.86 -3.86 14.23
C THR A 71 -0.69 -4.82 14.36
N ASP A 72 -0.75 -5.92 13.61
CA ASP A 72 0.26 -6.97 13.61
C ASP A 72 0.52 -7.44 12.17
N PHE A 73 1.78 -7.78 11.89
CA PHE A 73 2.25 -8.21 10.57
C PHE A 73 2.47 -9.73 10.52
N SER A 74 1.67 -10.48 11.30
CA SER A 74 1.64 -11.93 11.29
C SER A 74 0.21 -12.46 11.15
N GLY A 75 0.07 -13.77 10.99
CA GLY A 75 -1.23 -14.42 10.83
C GLY A 75 -1.82 -14.36 9.43
N ASP A 76 -3.01 -14.94 9.29
CA ASP A 76 -3.64 -15.19 7.99
C ASP A 76 -3.99 -13.89 7.26
N ILE A 77 -4.46 -12.87 7.98
CA ILE A 77 -4.83 -11.57 7.41
C ILE A 77 -3.62 -10.93 6.72
N PHE A 78 -2.49 -10.80 7.43
CA PHE A 78 -1.27 -10.26 6.83
C PHE A 78 -0.78 -11.12 5.66
N ASN A 79 -0.81 -12.45 5.79
CA ASN A 79 -0.39 -13.36 4.72
C ASN A 79 -1.23 -13.22 3.44
N ILE A 80 -2.54 -12.98 3.59
CA ILE A 80 -3.45 -12.73 2.48
C ILE A 80 -3.11 -11.38 1.82
N LEU A 81 -3.01 -10.31 2.63
CA LEU A 81 -2.80 -8.95 2.12
C LEU A 81 -1.39 -8.71 1.54
N SER A 82 -0.36 -9.37 2.09
CA SER A 82 1.02 -9.25 1.61
C SER A 82 1.27 -9.98 0.29
N LYS A 83 0.57 -11.10 0.05
CA LYS A 83 0.69 -11.88 -1.18
C LYS A 83 -0.07 -11.26 -2.34
N SER A 84 -1.11 -10.48 -2.06
CA SER A 84 -1.79 -9.68 -3.06
C SER A 84 -0.96 -8.46 -3.44
N ARG A 85 -0.20 -8.59 -4.54
CA ARG A 85 0.48 -7.45 -5.13
C ARG A 85 -0.56 -6.48 -5.72
N GLN A 86 -0.84 -5.38 -5.02
CA GLN A 86 -1.50 -4.22 -5.63
C GLN A 86 -0.54 -3.64 -6.67
N ARG A 87 -1.03 -3.45 -7.90
CA ARG A 87 -0.22 -3.00 -9.05
C ARG A 87 -0.22 -1.48 -9.14
#